data_AF-A0A3D5VD54-F1
#
_entry.id   AF-A0A3D5VD54-F1
#
_cell.length_a   1.000
_cell.length_b   1.000
_cell.length_c   1.000
_cell.angle_alpha   90.00
_cell.angle_beta   90.00
_cell.angle_gamma   90.00
#
_symmetry.space_group_name_H-M   'P 1'
#
loop_
_entity.id
_entity.type
_entity.pdbx_description
1 polymer ?
#
loop_
_entity_poly.entity_id
_entity_poly.type
_entity_poly.pdbx_seq_one_letter_code
_entity_poly.pdbx_strand_id
1 'polypeptide(L)' 'MSQIKPGADIALGDSVVTSNISTIFPKNYPVGIVSGIDRSPDKIYIQAKIKPFVEPSKLNQVIILLDKKDIRYEHEFTN' A
#
# COMPACT_ATOMS: atom_id res chain seq x y z
N MET A 1 -3.28 -0.62 -6.72
CA MET A 1 -3.76 -1.20 -5.46
C MET A 1 -5.09 -1.90 -5.71
N SER A 2 -5.24 -3.13 -5.24
CA SER A 2 -6.43 -3.97 -5.42
C SER A 2 -7.05 -4.31 -4.05
N GLN A 3 -8.24 -4.94 -4.07
CA GLN A 3 -8.93 -5.45 -2.87
C GLN A 3 -9.33 -4.38 -1.84
N ILE A 4 -9.65 -3.18 -2.31
CA ILE A 4 -10.17 -2.10 -1.45
C ILE A 4 -11.65 -2.38 -1.19
N LYS A 5 -12.05 -2.46 0.08
CA LYS A 5 -13.44 -2.75 0.46
C LYS A 5 -14.39 -1.69 -0.14
N PRO A 6 -15.56 -2.09 -0.65
CA PRO A 6 -16.62 -1.13 -0.97
C PRO A 6 -16.97 -0.25 0.23
N GLY A 7 -17.20 1.03 -0.01
CA GLY A 7 -17.46 2.02 1.06
C GLY A 7 -16.22 2.52 1.81
N ALA A 8 -15.01 2.06 1.47
CA ALA A 8 -13.79 2.65 2.01
C ALA A 8 -13.67 4.12 1.57
N ASP A 9 -13.24 4.97 2.50
CA ASP A 9 -12.93 6.37 2.23
C ASP A 9 -11.58 6.43 1.48
N ILE A 10 -11.65 6.82 0.21
CA ILE A 10 -10.50 6.94 -0.68
C ILE A 10 -10.77 8.03 -1.72
N ALA A 11 -9.79 8.92 -1.85
CA ALA A 11 -9.83 10.07 -2.73
C ALA A 11 -8.59 10.13 -3.64
N LEU A 12 -8.72 10.88 -4.74
CA LEU A 12 -7.56 11.24 -5.56
C LEU A 12 -6.66 12.15 -4.73
N GLY A 13 -5.35 11.93 -4.79
CA GLY A 13 -4.39 12.68 -3.99
C GLY A 13 -3.99 12.01 -2.67
N ASP A 14 -4.69 10.96 -2.24
CA ASP A 14 -4.34 10.22 -1.03
C ASP A 14 -2.95 9.59 -1.16
N SER A 15 -2.16 9.66 -0.07
CA SER A 15 -0.86 9.03 0.01
C SER A 15 -0.97 7.57 0.43
N VAL A 16 -0.28 6.70 -0.30
CA VAL A 16 -0.17 5.27 -0.01
C VAL A 16 1.16 4.99 0.65
N VAL A 17 1.11 4.30 1.79
CA VAL A 17 2.29 3.85 2.54
C VAL A 17 2.22 2.35 2.83
N THR A 18 3.36 1.72 3.11
CA THR A 18 3.42 0.31 3.54
C THR A 18 2.71 0.11 4.88
N SER A 19 2.00 -1.00 5.04
CA SER A 19 1.11 -1.27 6.18
C SER A 19 1.70 -2.17 7.27
N ASN A 20 2.89 -2.75 7.07
CA ASN A 20 3.47 -3.79 7.95
C ASN A 20 2.63 -5.08 8.09
N ILE A 21 1.68 -5.30 7.18
CA ILE A 21 0.95 -6.57 7.09
C ILE A 21 1.85 -7.66 6.50
N SER A 22 2.65 -7.33 5.48
CA SER A 22 3.67 -8.22 4.93
C SER A 22 4.82 -8.43 5.93
N THR A 23 5.58 -9.51 5.76
CA THR A 23 6.87 -9.74 6.46
C THR A 23 8.06 -9.06 5.79
N ILE A 24 7.84 -8.39 4.64
CA ILE A 24 8.90 -7.89 3.76
C ILE A 24 9.22 -6.41 4.01
N PHE A 25 8.21 -5.60 4.32
CA PHE A 25 8.38 -4.14 4.45
C PHE A 25 7.90 -3.62 5.81
N PRO A 26 8.70 -2.77 6.49
CA PRO A 26 8.25 -2.02 7.67
C PRO A 26 7.06 -1.12 7.34
N LYS A 27 6.30 -0.68 8.36
CA LYS A 27 5.19 0.29 8.17
C LYS A 27 5.70 1.68 7.79
N ASN A 28 4.81 2.46 7.19
CA ASN A 28 4.93 3.90 6.95
C ASN A 28 6.00 4.31 5.93
N TYR A 29 6.38 3.42 5.01
CA TYR A 29 7.25 3.78 3.89
C TYR A 29 6.43 4.24 2.68
N PRO A 30 6.79 5.38 2.05
CA PRO A 30 6.02 5.98 0.98
C PRO A 30 6.05 5.14 -0.30
N VAL A 31 4.88 4.90 -0.88
CA VAL A 31 4.72 4.14 -2.13
C VAL A 31 4.35 5.08 -3.27
N GLY A 32 3.31 5.89 -3.11
CA GLY A 32 2.83 6.78 -4.14
C GLY A 32 1.53 7.50 -3.77
N ILE A 33 0.91 8.12 -4.77
CA ILE A 33 -0.35 8.85 -4.66
C ILE A 33 -1.45 8.15 -5.45
N VAL A 34 -2.68 8.12 -4.93
CA VAL A 34 -3.85 7.67 -5.67
C VAL A 34 -4.11 8.61 -6.85
N SER A 35 -3.95 8.08 -8.06
CA SER A 35 -4.08 8.81 -9.33
C SER A 35 -5.33 8.43 -10.13
N GLY A 36 -6.07 7.42 -9.68
CA GLY A 36 -7.33 7.01 -10.28
C GLY A 36 -8.03 6.00 -9.40
N ILE A 37 -9.36 6.00 -9.42
CA ILE A 37 -10.20 5.08 -8.64
C ILE A 37 -11.24 4.47 -9.59
N ASP A 38 -11.35 3.15 -9.56
CA ASP A 38 -12.32 2.37 -10.31
C ASP A 38 -13.31 1.74 -9.33
N ARG A 39 -14.56 2.23 -9.39
CA ARG A 39 -15.71 1.79 -8.58
C ARG A 39 -16.76 1.06 -9.42
N SER A 40 -16.33 0.35 -10.46
CA SER A 40 -17.21 -0.41 -11.35
C SER A 40 -18.24 -1.25 -10.55
N PRO A 41 -19.56 -1.08 -10.79
CA PRO A 41 -20.60 -1.76 -10.01
C PRO A 41 -20.63 -3.28 -10.21
N ASP A 42 -19.97 -3.78 -11.25
CA ASP A 42 -19.73 -5.19 -11.54
C ASP A 42 -18.59 -5.80 -10.69
N LYS A 43 -17.82 -4.98 -9.95
CA LYS A 43 -16.67 -5.41 -9.16
C LYS A 43 -17.00 -5.47 -7.67
N ILE A 44 -16.65 -6.58 -7.04
CA ILE A 44 -16.79 -6.78 -5.58
C ILE A 44 -15.85 -5.85 -4.79
N TYR A 45 -14.72 -5.44 -5.37
CA TYR A 45 -13.73 -4.57 -4.73
C TYR A 45 -13.41 -3.35 -5.59
N ILE A 46 -13.13 -2.23 -4.93
CA ILE A 46 -12.61 -1.03 -5.55
C ILE A 46 -11.14 -1.26 -5.96
N GLN A 47 -10.74 -0.70 -7.09
CA GLN A 47 -9.35 -0.68 -7.53
C GLN A 47 -8.84 0.76 -7.59
N ALA A 48 -7.58 0.97 -7.21
CA ALA A 48 -6.94 2.29 -7.31
C ALA A 48 -5.66 2.21 -8.15
N LYS A 49 -5.53 3.14 -9.10
CA LYS A 49 -4.28 3.42 -9.80
C LYS A 49 -3.41 4.27 -8.88
N ILE A 50 -2.15 3.86 -8.72
CA ILE A 50 -1.18 4.56 -7.88
C ILE A 50 -0.10 5.13 -8.79
N LYS A 51 0.18 6.43 -8.66
CA LYS A 51 1.36 7.07 -9.23
C LYS A 51 2.49 6.94 -8.22
N PRO A 52 3.56 6.19 -8.51
CA PRO A 52 4.69 6.05 -7.59
C PRO A 52 5.37 7.39 -7.32
N PHE A 53 5.92 7.56 -6.11
CA PHE A 53 6.78 8.71 -5.82
C PHE A 53 8.16 8.59 -6.49
N VAL A 54 8.60 7.36 -6.74
CA VAL A 54 9.91 7.04 -7.29
C VAL A 54 9.76 6.59 -8.74
N GLU A 55 10.68 7.05 -9.60
CA GLU A 55 10.83 6.57 -10.97
C GLU A 55 12.08 5.67 -11.02
N PRO A 56 11.92 4.32 -11.00
CA PRO A 56 13.06 3.41 -10.81
C PRO A 56 14.14 3.50 -11.89
N SER A 57 13.78 3.89 -13.11
CA SER A 57 14.72 4.09 -14.23
C SER A 57 15.69 5.25 -14.02
N LYS A 58 15.45 6.13 -13.03
CA LYS A 58 16.28 7.30 -12.71
C LYS A 58 17.11 7.13 -11.44
N LEU A 59 17.20 5.92 -10.90
CA LEU A 59 17.94 5.64 -9.68
C LEU A 59 19.39 5.26 -9.97
N ASN A 60 20.33 5.94 -9.32
CA ASN A 60 21.74 5.55 -9.30
C ASN A 60 22.09 4.72 -8.04
N GLN A 61 21.28 4.82 -7.00
CA GLN A 61 21.51 4.20 -5.69
C GLN A 61 20.20 3.69 -5.12
N VAL A 62 20.29 2.62 -4.34
CA VAL A 62 19.18 2.01 -3.61
C VAL A 62 19.61 1.68 -2.19
N ILE A 63 18.65 1.64 -1.27
CA ILE A 63 18.87 1.28 0.13
C ILE A 63 18.07 0.01 0.41
N ILE A 64 18.75 -1.00 0.96
CA ILE A 64 18.10 -2.22 1.45
C ILE A 64 17.77 -2.01 2.92
N LEU A 65 16.49 -2.08 3.24
CA LEU A 65 15.99 -2.00 4.61
C LEU A 65 15.88 -3.42 5.16
N LEU A 66 16.69 -3.76 6.15
CA LEU A 66 16.57 -5.01 6.89
C LEU A 66 15.68 -4.76 8.11
N ASP A 67 14.42 -5.12 8.00
CA ASP A 67 13.47 -5.06 9.11
C ASP A 67 13.25 -6.47 9.68
N LYS A 68 13.34 -6.60 11.01
CA LYS A 68 13.12 -7.86 11.70
C LYS A 68 11.73 -7.78 12.33
N LYS A 69 10.72 -8.29 11.62
CA LYS A 69 9.33 -8.25 12.09
C LYS A 69 9.24 -8.97 13.43
N ASP A 70 8.82 -8.24 14.45
CA ASP A 70 8.46 -8.82 15.74
C ASP A 70 7.10 -9.50 15.59
N ILE A 71 7.11 -10.83 15.45
CA ILE A 71 5.93 -11.67 15.18
C ILE A 71 4.84 -11.60 16.26
N ARG A 72 5.09 -10.92 17.40
CA ARG A 72 4.11 -10.74 18.48
C ARG A 72 2.84 -9.99 18.04
N TYR A 73 2.92 -9.10 17.04
CA TYR A 73 1.79 -8.29 16.58
C TYR A 73 0.71 -9.07 15.80
N GLU A 74 1.01 -10.27 15.28
CA GLU A 74 0.03 -11.06 14.52
C GLU A 74 -0.96 -11.81 15.41
N HIS A 75 -0.67 -11.98 16.70
CA HIS A 75 -1.58 -12.66 17.64
C HIS A 75 -2.76 -11.80 18.09
N GLU A 76 -2.74 -10.48 17.87
CA GLU A 76 -3.82 -9.58 18.32
C GLU A 76 -4.99 -9.50 17.33
N PHE A 77 -4.86 -9.99 16.10
CA PHE A 77 -5.90 -9.91 15.06
C PHE A 77 -6.62 -11.23 14.77
N THR A 78 -6.40 -12.26 15.59
CA THR A 78 -6.91 -13.63 15.39
C THR A 78 -7.94 -14.09 16.44
N ASN A 79 -8.57 -13.17 17.17
CA ASN A 79 -9.69 -13.47 18.09
C ASN A 79 -10.99 -12.82 17.63
#